data_AF-A0A4U1BNF0-F1
#
_entry.id   AF-A0A4U1BNF0-F1
#
_cell.length_a   1.000
_cell.length_b   1.000
_cell.length_c   1.000
_cell.angle_alpha   90.00
_cell.angle_beta   90.00
_cell.angle_gamma   90.00
#
_symmetry.space_group_name_H-M   'P 1'
#
loop_
_entity.id
_entity.type
_entity.pdbx_description
1 polymer ?
#
loop_
_entity_poly.entity_id
_entity_poly.type
_entity_poly.pdbx_seq_one_letter_code
_entity_poly.pdbx_strand_id
1 'polypeptide(L)' 'MDAQILKVAREKRGVTQEDLAELAGCSDRQVRRWESGDSEITYNRLRSLCIYTLGLEWLELLREVEGDNSKANSASA' A
#
# COMPACT_ATOMS: atom_id res chain seq x y z
N MET A 1 2.66 -8.95 3.77
CA MET A 1 1.57 -8.84 2.78
C MET A 1 1.06 -7.40 2.73
N ASP A 2 0.78 -6.82 3.90
CA ASP A 2 0.21 -5.48 4.09
C ASP A 2 1.07 -4.31 3.58
N ALA A 3 2.40 -4.41 3.75
CA ALA A 3 3.35 -3.39 3.29
C ALA A 3 3.28 -3.12 1.78
N GLN A 4 3.03 -4.17 0.98
CA GLN A 4 2.94 -4.03 -0.49
C GLN A 4 1.60 -3.43 -0.93
N ILE A 5 0.52 -3.66 -0.18
CA ILE A 5 -0.81 -3.12 -0.50
C ILE A 5 -0.79 -1.59 -0.52
N LEU A 6 -0.17 -0.97 0.50
CA LEU A 6 -0.11 0.50 0.59
C LEU A 6 0.65 1.10 -0.59
N LYS A 7 1.80 0.49 -0.94
CA LYS A 7 2.63 0.94 -2.04
C LYS A 7 1.91 0.85 -3.38
N VAL A 8 1.29 -0.30 -3.68
CA VAL A 8 0.51 -0.51 -4.91
C VAL A 8 -0.65 0.50 -5.00
N ALA A 9 -1.38 0.68 -3.89
CA ALA A 9 -2.48 1.64 -3.83
C ALA A 9 -2.02 3.08 -4.15
N ARG A 10 -0.89 3.48 -3.55
CA ARG A 10 -0.29 4.80 -3.78
C ARG A 10 0.13 4.99 -5.23
N GLU A 11 0.84 4.01 -5.79
CA GLU A 11 1.36 4.07 -7.18
C GLU A 11 0.23 4.08 -8.21
N LYS A 12 -0.86 3.35 -7.98
CA LYS A 12 -2.08 3.40 -8.81
C LYS A 12 -2.69 4.80 -8.90
N ARG A 13 -2.57 5.59 -7.84
CA ARG A 13 -3.07 6.97 -7.80
C ARG A 13 -2.04 8.00 -8.28
N GLY A 14 -0.83 7.57 -8.64
CA GLY A 14 0.25 8.47 -9.04
C GLY A 14 0.74 9.38 -7.90
N VAL A 15 0.54 8.95 -6.65
CA VAL A 15 0.86 9.72 -5.45
C VAL A 15 2.29 9.38 -5.00
N THR A 16 3.09 10.34 -4.54
CA THR A 16 4.42 10.06 -3.97
C THR A 16 4.35 9.66 -2.49
N GLN A 17 5.43 9.11 -1.92
CA GLN A 17 5.46 8.80 -0.47
C GLN A 17 5.30 10.06 0.38
N GLU A 18 5.81 11.20 -0.11
CA GLU A 18 5.68 12.52 0.52
C GLU A 18 4.23 13.01 0.49
N ASP A 19 3.58 12.96 -0.68
CA ASP A 19 2.17 13.35 -0.83
C ASP A 19 1.27 12.48 0.07
N LEU A 20 1.51 11.17 0.11
CA LEU A 20 0.75 10.28 0.99
C LEU A 20 0.96 10.64 2.47
N ALA A 21 2.18 11.00 2.86
CA ALA A 21 2.47 11.41 4.23
C ALA A 21 1.75 12.71 4.61
N GLU A 22 1.75 13.69 3.70
CA GLU A 22 1.02 14.96 3.88
C GLU A 22 -0.48 14.71 4.04
N LEU A 23 -1.09 13.95 3.12
CA LEU A 23 -2.52 13.62 3.18
C LEU A 23 -2.89 12.76 4.40
N ALA A 24 -1.97 11.92 4.87
CA ALA A 24 -2.16 11.07 6.03
C ALA A 24 -1.91 11.80 7.36
N GLY A 25 -1.32 12.99 7.34
CA GLY A 25 -0.87 13.71 8.54
C GLY A 25 0.24 12.96 9.29
N CYS A 26 1.20 12.37 8.57
CA CYS A 26 2.36 11.70 9.16
C CYS A 26 3.66 12.09 8.46
N SER A 27 4.78 11.47 8.83
CA SER A 27 6.08 11.70 8.17
C SER A 27 6.26 10.77 6.95
N ASP A 28 6.96 11.28 5.93
CA ASP A 28 7.48 10.51 4.79
C ASP A 28 8.24 9.25 5.26
N ARG A 29 9.03 9.40 6.33
CA ARG A 29 9.77 8.29 6.96
C ARG A 29 8.83 7.20 7.47
N GLN A 30 7.68 7.57 8.02
CA GLN A 30 6.70 6.60 8.51
C GLN A 30 6.06 5.84 7.35
N VAL A 31 5.72 6.53 6.26
CA VAL A 31 5.23 5.89 5.02
C VAL A 31 6.27 4.92 4.45
N ARG A 32 7.52 5.35 4.32
CA ARG A 32 8.63 4.50 3.85
C ARG A 32 8.76 3.22 4.68
N ARG A 33 8.66 3.32 6.02
CA ARG A 33 8.74 2.17 6.93
C ARG A 33 7.57 1.21 6.77
N TRP A 34 6.36 1.73 6.58
CA TRP A 34 5.20 0.89 6.29
C TRP A 34 5.36 0.14 4.98
N GLU A 35 5.78 0.81 3.91
CA GLU A 35 5.95 0.19 2.59
C GLU A 35 7.13 -0.79 2.54
N SER A 36 8.18 -0.60 3.34
CA SER A 36 9.31 -1.53 3.43
C SER A 36 9.08 -2.69 4.40
N GLY A 37 8.02 -2.65 5.20
CA GLY A 37 7.78 -3.59 6.30
C GLY A 37 8.71 -3.40 7.52
N ASP A 38 9.43 -2.27 7.61
CA ASP A 38 10.26 -1.92 8.78
C ASP A 38 9.39 -1.51 9.98
N SER A 39 8.15 -1.09 9.72
CA SER A 39 7.11 -0.91 10.73
C SER A 39 5.83 -1.55 10.27
N GLU A 40 5.19 -2.30 11.16
CA GLU A 40 3.84 -2.79 10.93
C GLU A 40 2.87 -1.60 10.83
N ILE A 41 2.00 -1.62 9.82
CA ILE A 41 0.87 -0.72 9.71
C ILE A 41 -0.36 -1.50 10.17
N THR A 42 -1.19 -0.89 11.03
CA THR A 42 -2.41 -1.57 11.47
C THR A 42 -3.41 -1.69 10.32
N TYR A 43 -4.19 -2.77 10.30
CA TYR A 43 -5.24 -3.00 9.31
C TYR A 43 -6.18 -1.78 9.16
N ASN A 44 -6.66 -1.22 10.28
CA ASN A 44 -7.56 -0.06 10.26
C ASN A 44 -6.91 1.17 9.63
N ARG A 45 -5.61 1.40 9.89
CA ARG A 45 -4.88 2.53 9.32
C ARG A 45 -4.67 2.32 7.82
N LEU A 46 -4.21 1.15 7.42
CA LEU A 46 -4.03 0.77 6.02
C LEU A 46 -5.35 0.94 5.23
N ARG A 47 -6.45 0.35 5.74
CA ARG A 47 -7.78 0.47 5.14
C ARG A 47 -8.24 1.92 5.03
N SER A 48 -7.99 2.73 6.06
CA SER A 48 -8.37 4.15 6.06
C SER A 48 -7.60 4.94 5.00
N LEU A 49 -6.29 4.69 4.85
CA LEU A 49 -5.49 5.34 3.81
C LEU A 49 -5.97 4.94 2.41
N CYS A 50 -6.26 3.66 2.18
CA CYS A 50 -6.77 3.21 0.89
C CYS A 50 -8.10 3.88 0.53
N ILE A 51 -9.08 3.86 1.44
CA ILE A 51 -10.44 4.32 1.14
C ILE A 51 -10.55 5.85 1.16
N TYR A 52 -10.05 6.49 2.22
CA TYR A 52 -10.30 7.91 2.46
C TYR A 52 -9.21 8.82 1.90
N THR A 53 -7.97 8.34 1.81
CA THR A 53 -6.85 9.16 1.30
C THR A 53 -6.62 8.92 -0.19
N LEU A 54 -6.62 7.67 -0.61
CA LEU A 54 -6.34 7.27 -1.99
C LEU A 54 -7.63 7.01 -2.80
N GLY A 55 -8.80 7.02 -2.17
CA GLY A 55 -10.08 6.80 -2.86
C GLY A 55 -10.20 5.42 -3.52
N LEU A 56 -9.48 4.41 -3.04
CA LEU A 56 -9.45 3.06 -3.60
C LEU A 56 -10.30 2.11 -2.78
N GLU A 57 -11.10 1.31 -3.48
CA GLU A 57 -11.86 0.23 -2.87
C GLU A 57 -10.95 -0.91 -2.42
N TRP A 58 -11.15 -1.38 -1.18
CA TRP A 58 -10.30 -2.38 -0.55
C TRP A 58 -10.27 -3.71 -1.31
N LEU A 59 -11.40 -4.11 -1.91
CA LEU A 59 -11.52 -5.36 -2.67
C LEU A 59 -10.78 -5.33 -4.00
N GLU A 60 -10.62 -4.16 -4.61
CA GLU A 60 -9.87 -4.02 -5.87
C GLU A 60 -8.37 -4.28 -5.63
N LEU A 61 -7.84 -3.72 -4.54
CA LEU A 61 -6.44 -3.87 -4.15
C LEU A 61 -6.05 -5.31 -3.80
N LEU A 62 -6.92 -6.04 -3.10
CA LEU A 62 -6.64 -7.43 -2.72
C LEU A 62 -6.48 -8.34 -3.95
N ARG A 63 -7.33 -8.18 -4.97
CA ARG A 63 -7.31 -9.00 -6.18
C ARG A 63 -6.01 -8.85 -6.98
N GLU A 64 -5.43 -7.66 -6.98
CA GLU A 64 -4.18 -7.39 -7.70
C GLU A 64 -2.96 -7.91 -6.97
N VAL A 65 -2.89 -7.72 -5.66
CA VAL A 65 -1.79 -8.28 -4.87
C VAL A 65 -1.79 -9.80 -4.97
N GLU A 66 -2.96 -10.45 -5.01
CA GLU A 66 -3.07 -11.89 -5.26
C GLU A 66 -2.71 -12.28 -6.71
N GLY A 67 -3.12 -11.46 -7.70
CA GLY A 67 -2.86 -11.69 -9.12
C GLY A 67 -1.39 -11.51 -9.55
N ASP A 68 -0.64 -10.62 -8.91
CA ASP A 68 0.80 -10.47 -9.18
C ASP A 68 1.64 -11.48 -8.39
N ASN A 69 1.21 -11.88 -7.19
CA ASN A 69 1.92 -12.91 -6.42
C ASN A 69 1.85 -14.30 -7.10
N SER A 70 0.81 -14.55 -7.90
CA SER A 70 0.69 -15.77 -8.71
C SER A 70 1.62 -15.76 -9.94
N LYS A 71 1.96 -14.59 -10.49
CA LYS A 71 2.99 -14.48 -11.54
C LYS A 71 4.40 -14.63 -10.98
N ALA A 72 4.67 -14.05 -9.81
CA ALA A 72 5.98 -14.13 -9.15
C ALA A 72 6.39 -15.58 -8.79
N ASN A 73 5.44 -16.43 -8.37
CA ASN A 73 5.71 -17.84 -8.03
C ASN A 73 5.92 -18.77 -9.25
N SER A 74 5.59 -18.33 -10.47
CA SER A 74 5.82 -19.12 -11.69
C SER A 74 7.20 -18.92 -12.32
N ALA A 75 7.97 -17.91 -11.86
CA ALA A 75 9.30 -17.56 -12.41
C ALA A 75 10.47 -18.10 -11.55
N SER A 76 10.22 -19.02 -10.63
CA SER A 76 11.25 -19.65 -9.76
C SER A 76 11.20 -21.18 -9.75
N ALA A 77 10.76 -21.81 -10.85
CA ALA A 77 10.82 -23.26 -11.06
C ALA A 77 11.68 -23.61 -12.28
#